data_AF-A0AAN0M2L2-F1
#
_entry.id   AF-A0AAN0M2L2-F1
#
_cell.length_a   1.000
_cell.length_b   1.000
_cell.length_c   1.000
_cell.angle_alpha   90.00
_cell.angle_beta   90.00
_cell.angle_gamma   90.00
#
_symmetry.space_group_name_H-M   'P 1'
#
loop_
_entity.id
_entity.type
_entity.pdbx_description
1 polymer ?
#
loop_
_entity_poly.entity_id
_entity_poly.type
_entity_poly.pdbx_seq_one_letter_code
_entity_poly.pdbx_strand_id
1 'polypeptide(L)' 'MVPVDDDSIDYYFELEHEHEVSATVIMAFRFQMFVTRSKVALVEGIHSNSPRIMAVYDGLGKPYE' A
#
# COMPACT_ATOMS: atom_id res chain seq x y z
N MET A 1 3.90 10.25 11.31
CA MET A 1 3.00 9.10 11.52
C MET A 1 3.15 8.70 12.96
N VAL A 2 2.05 8.40 13.65
CA VAL A 2 2.11 7.95 15.04
C VAL A 2 2.80 6.56 15.09
N PRO A 3 3.63 6.25 16.10
CA PRO A 3 4.18 4.91 16.28
C PRO A 3 3.07 3.87 16.28
N VAL A 4 3.27 2.79 15.51
CA VAL A 4 2.29 1.71 15.40
C VAL A 4 2.41 0.79 16.61
N ASP A 5 1.27 0.46 17.23
CA ASP A 5 1.15 -0.63 18.20
C ASP A 5 1.19 -1.98 17.47
N ASP A 6 2.14 -2.85 17.83
CA ASP A 6 2.36 -4.17 17.21
C ASP A 6 1.67 -5.32 17.95
N ASP A 7 0.99 -5.05 19.08
CA ASP A 7 0.19 -6.04 19.81
C ASP A 7 -1.19 -6.28 19.17
N SER A 8 -1.63 -5.39 18.28
CA SER A 8 -2.95 -5.41 17.63
C SER A 8 -2.88 -5.63 16.10
N ILE A 9 -3.94 -6.18 15.50
CA ILE A 9 -4.06 -6.25 14.04
C ILE A 9 -4.23 -4.84 13.48
N ASP A 10 -3.44 -4.53 12.44
CA ASP A 10 -3.34 -3.26 11.74
C ASP A 10 -4.53 -2.98 10.80
N TYR A 11 -5.74 -2.82 11.35
CA TYR A 11 -6.93 -2.43 10.56
C TYR A 11 -6.86 -1.00 10.02
N TYR A 12 -6.14 -0.12 10.70
CA TYR A 12 -5.90 1.27 10.31
C TYR A 12 -4.52 1.73 10.80
N PHE A 13 -4.02 2.81 10.21
CA PHE A 13 -2.85 3.54 10.69
C PHE A 13 -3.27 4.93 11.16
N GLU A 14 -2.66 5.40 12.24
CA GLU A 14 -2.89 6.74 12.75
C GLU A 14 -1.99 7.77 12.06
N LEU A 15 -2.62 8.88 11.65
CA LEU A 15 -1.94 10.06 11.10
C LEU A 15 -1.81 11.12 12.19
N GLU A 16 -0.77 11.94 12.13
CA GLU A 16 -0.51 12.98 13.13
C GLU A 16 -1.55 14.11 13.11
N HIS A 17 -2.27 14.26 12.00
CA HIS A 17 -3.20 15.35 11.75
C HIS A 17 -4.51 14.84 11.18
N GLU A 18 -5.57 15.63 11.36
CA GLU A 18 -6.86 15.39 10.71
C GLU A 18 -6.76 15.72 9.21
N HIS A 19 -7.46 14.93 8.41
CA HIS A 19 -7.56 15.08 6.96
C HIS A 19 -9.00 14.84 6.52
N GLU A 20 -9.34 15.32 5.32
CA GLU A 20 -10.66 15.06 4.73
C GLU A 20 -10.89 13.55 4.56
N VAL A 21 -12.10 13.10 4.86
CA VAL A 21 -12.50 11.71 4.61
C VAL A 21 -12.30 11.39 3.13
N SER A 22 -11.74 10.21 2.84
CA SER A 22 -11.36 9.75 1.49
C SER A 22 -10.13 10.44 0.88
N ALA A 23 -9.40 11.27 1.63
CA ALA A 23 -8.06 11.70 1.21
C ALA A 23 -7.12 10.49 1.03
N THR A 24 -6.31 10.52 -0.03
CA THR A 24 -5.34 9.44 -0.31
C THR A 24 -4.09 9.61 0.53
N VAL A 25 -3.58 8.51 1.08
CA VAL A 25 -2.33 8.47 1.84
C VAL A 25 -1.26 7.72 1.03
N ILE A 26 -0.06 8.30 0.94
CA ILE A 26 1.11 7.66 0.33
C ILE A 26 2.18 7.48 1.40
N MET A 27 2.68 6.25 1.55
CA MET A 27 3.74 5.91 2.51
C MET A 27 4.89 5.20 1.78
N ALA A 28 6.12 5.45 2.22
CA ALA A 28 7.32 4.78 1.72
C ALA A 28 8.25 4.46 2.89
N PHE A 29 8.31 3.18 3.26
CA PHE A 29 9.12 2.68 4.37
C PHE A 29 9.65 1.28 4.04
N ARG A 30 10.56 0.77 4.88
CA ARG A 30 11.06 -0.59 4.74
C ARG A 30 9.99 -1.58 5.21
N PHE A 31 9.60 -2.50 4.33
CA PHE A 31 8.64 -3.54 4.66
C PHE A 31 9.03 -4.88 4.02
N GLN A 32 8.40 -5.96 4.50
CA GLN A 32 8.46 -7.28 3.89
C GLN A 32 7.08 -7.61 3.34
N MET A 33 6.90 -7.42 2.04
CA MET A 33 5.60 -7.56 1.37
C MET A 33 4.87 -8.88 1.67
N PHE A 34 5.60 -9.99 1.71
CA PHE A 34 5.03 -11.34 1.84
C PHE A 34 4.47 -11.67 3.24
N VAL A 35 4.71 -10.83 4.25
CA VAL A 35 4.08 -10.97 5.58
C VAL A 35 2.85 -10.08 5.76
N THR A 36 2.44 -9.35 4.71
CA THR A 36 1.30 -8.43 4.73
C THR A 36 0.11 -9.00 3.95
N ARG A 37 -1.05 -8.36 4.09
CA ARG A 37 -2.25 -8.62 3.27
C ARG A 37 -2.45 -7.58 2.17
N SER A 38 -1.39 -6.83 1.82
CA SER A 38 -1.45 -5.77 0.81
C SER A 38 -1.61 -6.32 -0.61
N LYS A 39 -2.23 -5.52 -1.48
CA LYS A 39 -2.21 -5.74 -2.93
C LYS A 39 -0.94 -5.15 -3.53
N VAL A 40 -0.44 -5.79 -4.57
CA VAL A 40 0.80 -5.44 -5.27
C VAL A 40 0.43 -5.14 -6.72
N ALA A 41 0.40 -3.86 -7.08
CA ALA A 41 0.11 -3.43 -8.44
C ALA A 41 1.42 -3.27 -9.23
N LEU A 42 1.53 -3.95 -10.38
CA LEU A 42 2.62 -3.72 -11.34
C LEU A 42 2.21 -2.56 -12.24
N VAL A 43 3.04 -1.52 -12.26
CA VAL A 43 2.79 -0.31 -13.05
C VAL A 43 3.91 -0.14 -14.08
N GLU A 44 3.54 -0.03 -15.36
CA GLU A 44 4.46 0.28 -16.44
C GLU A 44 4.30 1.73 -16.93
N GLY A 45 5.21 2.19 -17.79
CA GLY A 45 5.07 3.48 -18.48
C GLY A 45 5.32 4.72 -17.62
N ILE A 46 5.85 4.55 -16.40
CA ILE A 46 6.21 5.68 -15.51
C ILE A 46 7.23 6.60 -16.20
N HIS A 47 8.30 6.06 -16.79
CA HIS A 47 9.35 6.86 -17.44
C HIS A 47 8.89 7.58 -18.72
N SER A 48 7.81 7.11 -19.36
CA SER A 48 7.24 7.72 -20.57
C SER A 48 6.03 8.62 -20.27
N ASN A 49 5.76 8.92 -19.00
CA ASN A 49 4.59 9.70 -18.56
C ASN A 49 3.25 9.10 -19.05
N SER A 50 3.17 7.77 -19.15
CA SER A 50 1.98 7.02 -19.55
C SER A 50 1.77 5.84 -18.60
N PRO A 51 1.50 6.09 -17.31
CA PRO A 51 1.40 5.04 -16.30
C PRO A 51 0.18 4.14 -16.55
N ARG A 52 0.39 2.82 -16.52
CA ARG A 52 -0.69 1.84 -16.68
C ARG A 52 -0.49 0.68 -15.70
N ILE A 53 -1.59 0.24 -15.09
CA ILE A 53 -1.60 -0.97 -14.27
C ILE A 53 -1.59 -2.17 -15.21
N MET A 54 -0.55 -3.01 -15.12
CA MET A 54 -0.44 -4.23 -15.92
C MET A 54 -1.14 -5.41 -15.27
N ALA A 55 -0.98 -5.55 -13.95
CA ALA A 55 -1.47 -6.67 -13.18
C ALA A 55 -1.52 -6.31 -11.68
N VAL A 56 -2.33 -7.04 -10.93
CA VAL A 56 -2.41 -6.92 -9.47
C VAL A 56 -2.27 -8.30 -8.85
N TYR A 57 -1.40 -8.42 -7.84
CA TYR A 57 -1.15 -9.65 -7.10
C TYR A 57 -1.38 -9.44 -5.61
N ASP A 58 -1.56 -10.53 -4.86
CA ASP A 58 -1.44 -10.50 -3.41
C ASP A 58 0.04 -10.55 -2.95
N GLY A 59 0.27 -10.40 -1.66
CA GLY A 59 1.62 -10.43 -1.08
C GLY A 59 2.37 -11.76 -1.28
N LEU A 60 1.69 -12.84 -1.66
CA LEU A 60 2.26 -14.17 -1.93
C LEU A 60 2.46 -14.43 -3.44
N GLY A 61 2.12 -13.47 -4.30
CA GLY A 61 2.29 -13.57 -5.74
C GLY A 61 1.15 -14.26 -6.48
N LYS A 62 -0.02 -14.46 -5.85
CA LYS A 62 -1.22 -14.93 -6.56
C LYS A 62 -1.87 -13.75 -7.29
N PRO A 63 -2.25 -13.91 -8.57
CA PRO A 63 -2.96 -12.84 -9.29
C PRO A 63 -4.36 -12.63 -8.69
N TYR A 64 -4.79 -11.38 -8.64
CA TYR A 64 -6.21 -11.05 -8.52
C TYR A 64 -6.84 -11.17 -9.92
N GLU A 65 -7.93 -11.94 -10.02
CA GLU A 65 -8.79 -11.97 -11.22
C GLU A 65 -9.64 -10.69 -11.32
#